data_AF-A4HI61-F1
#
_entry.id   AF-A4HI61-F1
#
_cell.length_a   1.000
_cell.length_b   1.000
_cell.length_c   1.000
_cell.angle_alpha   90.00
_cell.angle_beta   90.00
_cell.angle_gamma   90.00
#
_symmetry.space_group_name_H-M   'P 1'
#
loop_
_entity.id
_entity.type
_entity.pdbx_description
1 polymer ?
#
loop_
_entity_poly.entity_id
_entity_poly.type
_entity_poly.pdbx_seq_one_letter_code
_entity_poly.pdbx_strand_id
1 'polypeptide(L)'
;MPVRLLLGTGLAHARQVPRGLSPMLSCCTPHHLTASLSSLTERARASHISSFKESGYYRLENPKRISIDPCVYEIRTMRGSGPGGQGVDSSSNKVELRADMELLSEFFDEELLAALRRNEAGGALTADGTTILVSCHEHRSALQNKEGCLRKLQALLHKASWVPPVEADPVERPSFVVTEHKGRRRKKSNMGRMIRSARCGLW
;
A
#
# COMPACT_ATOMS: atom_id res chain seq x y z
N MET A 1 -8.79 55.85 56.42
CA MET A 1 -8.69 57.19 57.05
C MET A 1 -8.93 57.03 58.53
N PRO A 2 -8.05 57.52 59.44
CA PRO A 2 -6.62 57.88 59.29
C PRO A 2 -5.73 56.71 58.74
N VAL A 3 -4.48 56.39 59.14
CA VAL A 3 -3.72 56.53 60.42
C VAL A 3 -2.22 56.85 60.12
N ARG A 4 -1.30 56.65 61.08
CA ARG A 4 0.09 57.15 61.11
C ARG A 4 1.06 56.06 61.64
N LEU A 5 2.33 56.13 61.19
CA LEU A 5 3.58 55.79 61.91
C LEU A 5 3.86 54.34 62.36
N LEU A 6 4.98 53.74 61.90
CA LEU A 6 6.27 53.71 62.62
C LEU A 6 7.38 52.95 61.86
N LEU A 7 8.63 53.26 62.21
CA LEU A 7 9.85 52.54 61.80
C LEU A 7 9.97 51.20 62.57
N GLY A 8 10.55 50.18 61.94
CA GLY A 8 10.80 48.88 62.58
C GLY A 8 11.93 48.09 61.92
N THR A 9 13.16 48.27 62.38
CA THR A 9 14.33 47.46 62.00
C THR A 9 14.29 46.09 62.69
N GLY A 10 14.27 45.00 61.93
CA GLY A 10 14.40 43.63 62.44
C GLY A 10 15.76 43.01 62.08
N LEU A 11 16.51 42.58 63.09
CA LEU A 11 17.88 42.04 62.97
C LEU A 11 17.92 40.61 63.52
N ALA A 12 18.80 39.77 62.96
CA ALA A 12 19.16 38.41 63.41
C ALA A 12 18.05 37.33 63.28
N HIS A 13 18.34 36.13 62.78
CA HIS A 13 19.26 35.19 63.44
C HIS A 13 19.92 34.18 62.48
N ALA A 14 21.16 33.82 62.79
CA ALA A 14 21.83 32.68 62.17
C ALA A 14 21.29 31.35 62.73
N ARG A 15 21.36 30.27 61.93
CA ARG A 15 21.47 28.90 62.45
C ARG A 15 22.16 27.95 61.46
N GLN A 16 22.77 26.91 62.03
CA GLN A 16 23.81 26.09 61.41
C GLN A 16 23.27 24.90 60.60
N VAL A 17 24.16 24.40 59.75
CA VAL A 17 24.14 23.09 59.07
C VAL A 17 24.19 21.93 60.06
N PRO A 18 23.48 20.82 59.77
CA PRO A 18 24.12 19.49 59.73
C PRO A 18 24.02 18.90 58.30
N ARG A 19 25.08 18.35 57.69
CA ARG A 19 25.59 16.98 57.91
C ARG A 19 24.43 15.97 57.92
N GLY A 20 24.14 15.19 56.89
CA GLY A 20 25.00 14.65 55.84
C GLY A 20 25.27 13.17 56.12
N LEU A 21 24.86 12.29 55.20
CA LEU A 21 25.17 10.86 55.04
C LEU A 21 24.37 10.43 53.79
N SER A 22 24.94 10.45 52.58
CA SER A 22 25.76 9.37 51.98
C SER A 22 24.90 8.22 51.42
N PRO A 23 25.46 7.37 50.53
CA PRO A 23 25.97 7.72 49.20
C PRO A 23 25.29 6.83 48.15
N MET A 24 25.70 6.91 46.86
CA MET A 24 25.92 5.77 45.95
C MET A 24 26.05 6.26 44.51
N LEU A 25 27.23 6.04 43.91
CA LEU A 25 27.43 5.71 42.48
C LEU A 25 27.02 6.78 41.43
N SER A 26 27.65 6.88 40.26
CA SER A 26 29.01 6.52 39.82
C SER A 26 29.24 7.19 38.44
N CYS A 27 30.42 6.96 37.86
CA CYS A 27 30.78 7.02 36.43
C CYS A 27 29.62 7.01 35.38
N CYS A 28 29.75 7.58 34.17
CA CYS A 28 30.80 8.34 33.50
C CYS A 28 30.25 8.85 32.14
N THR A 29 30.95 9.82 31.53
CA THR A 29 31.03 10.08 30.06
C THR A 29 29.75 10.25 29.21
N PRO A 30 29.63 11.36 28.45
CA PRO A 30 28.59 11.48 27.42
C PRO A 30 28.98 10.68 26.17
N HIS A 31 28.37 9.52 25.96
CA HIS A 31 28.42 8.84 24.66
C HIS A 31 27.25 9.27 23.78
N HIS A 32 27.61 9.80 22.60
CA HIS A 32 26.69 10.16 21.53
C HIS A 32 25.92 8.91 21.06
N LEU A 33 24.67 8.79 21.50
CA LEU A 33 23.68 7.87 20.93
C LEU A 33 22.37 8.61 20.63
N THR A 34 22.47 9.68 19.83
CA THR A 34 21.36 10.14 18.99
C THR A 34 21.15 9.15 17.85
N ALA A 35 20.73 7.93 18.20
CA ALA A 35 20.32 6.92 17.22
C ALA A 35 19.04 7.42 16.53
N SER A 36 19.10 7.50 15.20
CA SER A 36 18.07 8.06 14.34
C SER A 36 16.76 7.27 14.40
N LEU A 37 15.77 7.80 15.12
CA LEU A 37 14.40 7.29 15.13
C LEU A 37 13.69 7.39 13.76
N SER A 38 14.30 8.04 12.76
CA SER A 38 13.82 8.04 11.38
C SER A 38 14.03 6.71 10.63
N SER A 39 15.00 5.88 11.04
CA SER A 39 15.39 4.67 10.29
C SER A 39 14.47 3.47 10.47
N LEU A 40 13.50 3.54 11.38
CA LEU A 40 12.48 2.51 11.60
C LEU A 40 11.19 2.77 10.82
N THR A 41 10.79 4.03 10.64
CA THR A 41 9.65 4.40 9.78
C THR A 41 9.97 4.29 8.30
N GLU A 42 11.24 4.46 7.89
CA GLU A 42 11.68 4.23 6.50
C GLU A 42 11.46 2.78 6.02
N ARG A 43 11.52 1.79 6.93
CA ARG A 43 11.32 0.37 6.57
C ARG A 43 9.86 -0.03 6.34
N ALA A 44 8.91 0.76 6.81
CA ALA A 44 7.48 0.49 6.59
C ALA A 44 7.00 0.91 5.19
N ARG A 45 7.78 1.73 4.47
CA ARG A 45 7.47 2.21 3.10
C ARG A 45 7.94 1.26 1.98
N ALA A 46 8.32 0.03 2.33
CA ALA A 46 9.08 -0.86 1.46
C ALA A 46 8.24 -1.63 0.41
N SER A 47 7.60 -0.94 -0.52
CA SER A 47 7.17 -1.54 -1.79
C SER A 47 8.35 -1.61 -2.78
N HIS A 48 9.30 -2.50 -2.49
CA HIS A 48 10.42 -2.73 -3.41
C HIS A 48 9.95 -3.52 -4.64
N ILE A 49 10.16 -2.94 -5.82
CA ILE A 49 9.80 -3.50 -7.13
C ILE A 49 10.43 -4.90 -7.27
N SER A 50 9.60 -5.94 -7.21
CA SER A 50 10.06 -7.33 -7.01
C SER A 50 10.77 -7.96 -8.21
N SER A 51 10.44 -7.55 -9.45
CA SER A 51 11.27 -7.79 -10.65
C SER A 51 10.71 -7.04 -11.85
N PHE A 52 11.50 -6.22 -12.54
CA PHE A 52 11.10 -5.67 -13.84
C PHE A 52 11.21 -6.77 -14.91
N LYS A 53 10.07 -7.31 -15.35
CA LYS A 53 9.96 -8.36 -16.38
C LYS A 53 9.04 -7.92 -17.50
N GLU A 54 9.29 -8.43 -18.71
CA GLU A 54 8.45 -8.20 -19.91
C GLU A 54 6.98 -8.63 -19.72
N SER A 55 6.70 -9.48 -18.72
CA SER A 55 5.37 -9.97 -18.36
C SER A 55 4.61 -9.12 -17.32
N GLY A 56 5.14 -7.96 -16.91
CA GLY A 56 4.61 -7.17 -15.78
C GLY A 56 5.19 -7.60 -14.43
N TYR A 57 4.84 -6.87 -13.37
CA TYR A 57 5.44 -7.03 -12.03
C TYR A 57 4.50 -6.70 -10.88
N TYR A 58 4.86 -7.15 -9.66
CA TYR A 58 4.17 -6.77 -8.43
C TYR A 58 4.95 -5.68 -7.67
N ARG A 59 4.27 -4.62 -7.23
CA ARG A 59 4.86 -3.56 -6.37
C ARG A 59 5.24 -4.04 -4.98
N LEU A 60 4.49 -5.00 -4.44
CA LEU A 60 4.80 -5.62 -3.14
C LEU A 60 5.92 -6.64 -3.30
N GLU A 61 6.87 -6.65 -2.36
CA GLU A 61 7.98 -7.62 -2.32
C GLU A 61 7.44 -9.07 -2.24
N ASN A 62 6.43 -9.30 -1.40
CA ASN A 62 5.81 -10.61 -1.21
C ASN A 62 4.29 -10.55 -1.39
N PRO A 63 3.78 -10.58 -2.64
CA PRO A 63 2.34 -10.46 -2.91
C PRO A 63 1.53 -11.61 -2.29
N LYS A 64 2.12 -12.79 -2.05
CA LYS A 64 1.43 -13.94 -1.45
C LYS A 64 1.23 -13.83 0.07
N ARG A 65 1.97 -12.96 0.76
CA ARG A 65 1.94 -12.82 2.22
C ARG A 65 1.90 -11.36 2.63
N ILE A 66 0.75 -10.73 2.39
CA ILE A 66 0.47 -9.35 2.77
C ILE A 66 0.12 -9.31 4.26
N SER A 67 1.04 -8.82 5.10
CA SER A 67 0.74 -8.47 6.49
C SER A 67 -0.05 -7.16 6.52
N ILE A 68 -1.07 -7.07 7.37
CA ILE A 68 -1.87 -5.86 7.56
C ILE A 68 -1.98 -5.65 9.06
N ASP A 69 -1.42 -4.55 9.56
CA ASP A 69 -1.41 -4.26 10.98
C ASP A 69 -2.83 -3.89 11.48
N PRO A 70 -3.20 -4.31 12.70
CA PRO A 70 -4.55 -4.13 13.23
C PRO A 70 -4.91 -2.66 13.50
N CYS A 71 -3.94 -1.74 13.45
CA CYS A 71 -4.18 -0.30 13.57
C CYS A 71 -4.80 0.30 12.30
N VAL A 72 -4.65 -0.37 11.15
CA VAL A 72 -5.07 0.15 9.82
C VAL A 72 -6.57 -0.05 9.57
N TYR A 73 -7.24 -0.86 10.39
CA TYR A 73 -8.62 -1.24 10.15
C TYR A 73 -9.47 -1.37 11.43
N GLU A 74 -10.71 -0.88 11.35
CA GLU A 74 -11.75 -1.11 12.35
C GLU A 74 -12.58 -2.36 11.96
N ILE A 75 -13.01 -3.14 12.95
CA ILE A 75 -13.92 -4.28 12.74
C ILE A 75 -15.22 -4.03 13.46
N ARG A 76 -16.34 -4.05 12.73
CA ARG A 76 -17.68 -3.99 13.30
C ARG A 76 -18.41 -5.32 13.14
N THR A 77 -18.95 -5.85 14.22
CA THR A 77 -19.86 -7.00 14.17
C THR A 77 -21.31 -6.52 14.04
N MET A 78 -22.10 -7.21 13.24
CA MET A 78 -23.47 -6.84 12.89
C MET A 78 -24.37 -8.08 12.90
N ARG A 79 -25.68 -7.86 12.97
CA ARG A 79 -26.66 -8.93 12.69
C ARG A 79 -26.72 -9.16 11.18
N GLY A 80 -26.68 -10.41 10.76
CA GLY A 80 -26.84 -10.78 9.35
C GLY A 80 -28.32 -10.67 8.96
N SER A 81 -28.61 -9.99 7.85
CA SER A 81 -29.97 -9.92 7.30
C SER A 81 -30.29 -11.19 6.50
N GLY A 82 -30.43 -12.33 7.19
CA GLY A 82 -30.86 -13.58 6.55
C GLY A 82 -32.37 -13.61 6.25
N PRO A 83 -32.84 -14.48 5.34
CA PRO A 83 -34.27 -14.62 5.04
C PRO A 83 -35.02 -15.09 6.30
N GLY A 84 -36.02 -14.31 6.71
CA GLY A 84 -36.66 -14.44 8.02
C GLY A 84 -37.62 -15.62 8.13
N GLY A 85 -37.58 -16.30 9.28
CA GLY A 85 -38.52 -17.37 9.63
C GLY A 85 -38.22 -18.00 10.99
N GLN A 86 -38.96 -17.58 12.02
CA GLN A 86 -38.91 -18.03 13.43
C GLN A 86 -37.67 -17.60 14.24
N GLY A 87 -37.93 -17.11 15.45
CA GLY A 87 -36.93 -16.49 16.32
C GLY A 87 -36.34 -17.45 17.35
N VAL A 88 -35.07 -17.80 17.17
CA VAL A 88 -34.15 -18.25 18.23
C VAL A 88 -32.82 -17.54 17.98
N ASP A 89 -32.30 -16.87 19.00
CA ASP A 89 -31.00 -16.18 19.11
C ASP A 89 -30.24 -15.92 17.79
N SER A 90 -30.64 -14.87 17.08
CA SER A 90 -29.93 -14.34 15.91
C SER A 90 -28.59 -13.72 16.33
N SER A 91 -27.55 -14.55 16.45
CA SER A 91 -26.21 -14.13 16.83
C SER A 91 -25.61 -13.12 15.84
N SER A 92 -25.01 -12.06 16.36
CA SER A 92 -24.37 -10.99 15.58
C SER A 92 -23.04 -11.45 15.00
N ASN A 93 -23.15 -12.15 13.87
CA ASN A 93 -22.08 -12.93 13.26
C ASN A 93 -21.65 -12.38 11.88
N LYS A 94 -22.39 -11.43 11.29
CA LYS A 94 -21.89 -10.65 10.12
C LYS A 94 -20.73 -9.78 10.61
N VAL A 95 -19.66 -9.70 9.84
CA VAL A 95 -18.49 -8.85 10.12
C VAL A 95 -18.30 -7.85 8.99
N GLU A 96 -18.01 -6.61 9.37
CA GLU A 96 -17.69 -5.50 8.48
C GLU A 96 -16.27 -4.99 8.77
N LEU A 97 -15.41 -5.24 7.79
CA LEU A 97 -14.12 -4.64 7.50
C LEU A 97 -14.20 -3.15 7.18
N ARG A 98 -13.62 -2.23 7.98
CA ARG A 98 -13.38 -0.84 7.58
C ARG A 98 -11.88 -0.57 7.58
N ALA A 99 -11.30 -0.23 6.43
CA ALA A 99 -9.88 0.11 6.33
C ALA A 99 -9.71 1.52 5.74
N ASP A 100 -9.03 2.40 6.45
CA ASP A 100 -8.89 3.80 6.07
C ASP A 100 -7.68 4.02 5.16
N MET A 101 -7.90 4.73 4.05
CA MET A 101 -6.91 4.97 3.01
C MET A 101 -5.75 5.86 3.49
N GLU A 102 -6.00 6.73 4.47
CA GLU A 102 -4.98 7.57 5.10
C GLU A 102 -4.03 6.71 5.95
N LEU A 103 -4.56 5.87 6.83
CA LEU A 103 -3.77 4.92 7.61
C LEU A 103 -3.02 3.94 6.71
N LEU A 104 -3.64 3.46 5.63
CA LEU A 104 -2.96 2.64 4.62
C LEU A 104 -1.75 3.35 3.97
N SER A 105 -1.75 4.68 3.85
CA SER A 105 -0.64 5.45 3.23
C SER A 105 0.62 5.55 4.09
N GLU A 106 0.53 5.21 5.38
CA GLU A 106 1.71 5.09 6.24
C GLU A 106 2.48 3.78 6.01
N PHE A 107 1.79 2.74 5.54
CA PHE A 107 2.32 1.37 5.36
C PHE A 107 2.48 0.93 3.89
N PHE A 108 1.82 1.62 2.96
CA PHE A 108 1.82 1.27 1.54
C PHE A 108 2.08 2.49 0.66
N ASP A 109 2.76 2.26 -0.46
CA ASP A 109 3.10 3.27 -1.45
C ASP A 109 1.86 3.92 -2.11
N GLU A 110 1.99 5.21 -2.41
CA GLU A 110 0.93 6.04 -2.97
C GLU A 110 0.44 5.50 -4.32
N GLU A 111 1.32 4.95 -5.17
CA GLU A 111 0.90 4.40 -6.45
C GLU A 111 0.05 3.11 -6.30
N LEU A 112 0.32 2.31 -5.26
CA LEU A 112 -0.48 1.13 -4.93
C LEU A 112 -1.87 1.56 -4.45
N LEU A 113 -1.96 2.60 -3.61
CA LEU A 113 -3.23 3.15 -3.16
C LEU A 113 -4.01 3.83 -4.29
N ALA A 114 -3.32 4.50 -5.23
CA ALA A 114 -3.93 5.04 -6.44
C ALA A 114 -4.42 3.93 -7.39
N ALA A 115 -3.75 2.78 -7.45
CA ALA A 115 -4.26 1.60 -8.16
C ALA A 115 -5.49 1.00 -7.44
N LEU A 116 -5.45 0.88 -6.11
CA LEU A 116 -6.58 0.38 -5.32
C LEU A 116 -7.82 1.27 -5.48
N ARG A 117 -7.68 2.60 -5.35
CA ARG A 117 -8.77 3.56 -5.57
C ARG A 117 -9.41 3.41 -6.95
N ARG A 118 -8.62 3.19 -8.01
CA ARG A 118 -9.13 2.96 -9.38
C ARG A 118 -9.83 1.61 -9.53
N ASN A 119 -9.28 0.55 -8.94
CA ASN A 119 -9.82 -0.80 -9.04
C ASN A 119 -11.14 -0.99 -8.30
N GLU A 120 -11.28 -0.36 -7.12
CA GLU A 120 -12.43 -0.53 -6.22
C GLU A 120 -13.45 0.63 -6.31
N ALA A 121 -13.29 1.56 -7.25
CA ALA A 121 -14.23 2.65 -7.51
C ALA A 121 -15.62 2.09 -7.86
N GLY A 122 -16.62 2.40 -7.03
CA GLY A 122 -17.99 1.88 -7.17
C GLY A 122 -18.18 0.44 -6.66
N GLY A 123 -17.15 -0.17 -6.07
CA GLY A 123 -17.17 -1.50 -5.46
C GLY A 123 -17.05 -1.43 -3.95
N ALA A 124 -15.89 -1.84 -3.41
CA ALA A 124 -15.61 -1.80 -1.98
C ALA A 124 -15.25 -0.39 -1.45
N LEU A 125 -14.94 0.58 -2.32
CA LEU A 125 -14.58 1.94 -1.90
C LEU A 125 -15.83 2.77 -1.57
N THR A 126 -15.80 3.48 -0.44
CA THR A 126 -16.86 4.43 -0.04
C THR A 126 -16.92 5.61 -1.04
N ALA A 127 -18.09 6.24 -1.18
CA ALA A 127 -18.30 7.37 -2.11
C ALA A 127 -17.31 8.53 -1.89
N ASP A 128 -16.90 8.76 -0.64
CA ASP A 128 -15.92 9.79 -0.27
C ASP A 128 -14.46 9.43 -0.64
N GLY A 129 -14.20 8.19 -1.08
CA GLY A 129 -12.86 7.71 -1.47
C GLY A 129 -11.88 7.47 -0.31
N THR A 130 -12.32 7.65 0.93
CA THR A 130 -11.51 7.64 2.16
C THR A 130 -11.41 6.28 2.83
N THR A 131 -12.47 5.46 2.82
CA THR A 131 -12.52 4.17 3.53
C THR A 131 -12.95 3.03 2.60
N ILE A 132 -12.27 1.89 2.70
CA ILE A 132 -12.65 0.62 2.05
C ILE A 132 -13.58 -0.15 2.99
N LEU A 133 -14.72 -0.61 2.46
CA LEU A 133 -15.72 -1.38 3.18
C LEU A 133 -15.78 -2.83 2.64
N VAL A 134 -15.52 -3.81 3.50
CA VAL A 134 -15.53 -5.24 3.15
C VAL A 134 -16.44 -5.98 4.10
N SER A 135 -17.46 -6.72 3.62
CA SER A 135 -18.36 -7.47 4.52
C SER A 135 -18.38 -8.98 4.28
N CYS A 136 -18.53 -9.73 5.38
CA CYS A 136 -18.42 -11.19 5.42
C CYS A 136 -19.46 -11.80 6.35
N HIS A 137 -20.15 -12.83 5.88
CA HIS A 137 -21.23 -13.51 6.59
C HIS A 137 -21.40 -14.98 6.12
N GLU A 138 -20.32 -15.58 5.63
CA GLU A 138 -20.30 -16.91 5.01
C GLU A 138 -20.33 -18.04 6.05
N HIS A 139 -19.72 -17.82 7.22
CA HIS A 139 -19.63 -18.79 8.30
C HIS A 139 -20.57 -18.45 9.46
N ARG A 140 -20.81 -19.41 10.37
CA ARG A 140 -21.56 -19.20 11.62
C ARG A 140 -20.74 -18.57 12.76
N SER A 141 -19.42 -18.46 12.60
CA SER A 141 -18.51 -17.90 13.61
C SER A 141 -17.97 -16.54 13.20
N ALA A 142 -18.07 -15.55 14.09
CA ALA A 142 -17.60 -14.19 13.86
C ALA A 142 -16.07 -14.13 13.65
N LEU A 143 -15.32 -15.04 14.28
CA LEU A 143 -13.86 -15.16 14.07
C LEU A 143 -13.53 -15.61 12.64
N GLN A 144 -14.25 -16.60 12.12
CA GLN A 144 -14.09 -17.08 10.74
C GLN A 144 -14.50 -16.00 9.73
N ASN A 145 -15.58 -15.24 10.01
CA ASN A 145 -15.98 -14.12 9.17
C ASN A 145 -14.99 -12.94 9.23
N LYS A 146 -14.35 -12.67 10.38
CA LYS A 146 -13.22 -11.72 10.49
C LYS A 146 -12.05 -12.15 9.61
N GLU A 147 -11.62 -13.41 9.68
CA GLU A 147 -10.56 -13.93 8.82
C GLU A 147 -10.92 -13.84 7.32
N GLY A 148 -12.16 -14.16 6.96
CA GLY A 148 -12.66 -13.99 5.60
C GLY A 148 -12.54 -12.55 5.09
N CYS A 149 -12.82 -11.57 5.94
CA CYS A 149 -12.73 -10.15 5.59
C CYS A 149 -11.28 -9.66 5.45
N LEU A 150 -10.37 -10.15 6.31
CA LEU A 150 -8.93 -9.90 6.15
C LEU A 150 -8.39 -10.51 4.84
N ARG A 151 -8.78 -11.76 4.50
CA ARG A 151 -8.41 -12.41 3.24
C ARG A 151 -8.95 -11.65 2.02
N LYS A 152 -10.18 -11.12 2.09
CA LYS A 152 -10.74 -10.26 1.03
C LYS A 152 -9.93 -8.97 0.87
N LEU A 153 -9.62 -8.25 1.96
CA LEU A 153 -8.78 -7.04 1.89
C LEU A 153 -7.38 -7.35 1.31
N GLN A 154 -6.74 -8.44 1.73
CA GLN A 154 -5.47 -8.91 1.15
C GLN A 154 -5.61 -9.19 -0.35
N ALA A 155 -6.72 -9.78 -0.80
CA ALA A 155 -6.95 -10.01 -2.22
C ALA A 155 -7.15 -8.70 -3.03
N LEU A 156 -7.73 -7.65 -2.43
CA LEU A 156 -7.82 -6.32 -3.06
C LEU A 156 -6.42 -5.70 -3.20
N LEU A 157 -5.62 -5.71 -2.12
CA LEU A 157 -4.23 -5.24 -2.13
C LEU A 157 -3.37 -6.02 -3.13
N HIS A 158 -3.52 -7.34 -3.22
CA HIS A 158 -2.83 -8.17 -4.21
C HIS A 158 -3.17 -7.72 -5.64
N LYS A 159 -4.46 -7.53 -5.96
CA LYS A 159 -4.90 -7.04 -7.28
C LYS A 159 -4.35 -5.65 -7.58
N ALA A 160 -4.40 -4.73 -6.62
CA ALA A 160 -3.87 -3.37 -6.75
C ALA A 160 -2.34 -3.32 -6.88
N SER A 161 -1.63 -4.32 -6.34
CA SER A 161 -0.18 -4.41 -6.45
C SER A 161 0.33 -4.92 -7.80
N TRP A 162 -0.53 -5.50 -8.65
CA TRP A 162 -0.15 -5.95 -9.99
C TRP A 162 -0.07 -4.77 -10.98
N VAL A 163 1.10 -4.61 -11.58
CA VAL A 163 1.37 -3.63 -12.64
C VAL A 163 1.52 -4.40 -13.96
N PRO A 164 0.61 -4.22 -14.93
CA PRO A 164 0.77 -4.82 -16.25
C PRO A 164 2.04 -4.28 -16.93
N PRO A 165 2.66 -5.03 -17.83
CA PRO A 165 3.76 -4.50 -18.63
C PRO A 165 3.27 -3.30 -19.44
N VAL A 166 4.17 -2.37 -19.72
CA VAL A 166 3.90 -1.32 -20.72
C VAL A 166 3.78 -2.03 -22.07
N GLU A 167 2.58 -2.01 -22.65
CA GLU A 167 2.39 -2.46 -24.03
C GLU A 167 3.22 -1.54 -24.93
N ALA A 168 4.29 -2.07 -25.52
CA ALA A 168 5.04 -1.35 -26.53
C ALA A 168 4.13 -1.16 -27.74
N ASP A 169 4.03 0.08 -28.24
CA ASP A 169 3.24 0.39 -29.42
C ASP A 169 3.58 -0.58 -30.57
N PRO A 170 2.58 -1.04 -31.36
CA PRO A 170 2.84 -1.93 -32.48
C PRO A 170 3.89 -1.33 -33.41
N VAL A 171 5.06 -1.97 -33.51
CA VAL A 171 6.19 -1.43 -34.28
C VAL A 171 5.80 -1.29 -35.75
N GLU A 172 5.42 -0.07 -36.14
CA GLU A 172 5.00 0.24 -37.50
C GLU A 172 6.17 0.00 -38.45
N ARG A 173 6.02 -1.00 -39.32
CA ARG A 173 7.03 -1.29 -40.34
C ARG A 173 7.01 -0.15 -41.36
N PRO A 174 8.10 0.63 -41.52
CA PRO A 174 8.09 1.81 -42.37
C PRO A 174 7.71 1.45 -43.81
N SER A 175 6.84 2.26 -44.40
CA SER A 175 6.22 2.02 -45.71
C SER A 175 7.24 1.82 -46.83
N PHE A 176 8.42 2.43 -46.72
CA PHE A 176 9.57 2.23 -47.60
C PHE A 176 10.02 0.75 -47.66
N VAL A 177 10.21 0.09 -46.51
CA VAL A 177 10.66 -1.32 -46.44
C VAL A 177 9.63 -2.25 -47.09
N VAL A 178 8.34 -1.99 -46.87
CA VAL A 178 7.25 -2.74 -47.52
C VAL A 178 7.27 -2.54 -49.05
N THR A 179 7.53 -1.32 -49.49
CA THR A 179 7.56 -0.93 -50.92
C THR A 179 8.77 -1.51 -51.64
N GLU A 180 9.95 -1.43 -51.03
CA GLU A 180 11.19 -2.05 -51.52
C GLU A 180 11.02 -3.57 -51.64
N HIS A 181 10.47 -4.23 -50.62
CA HIS A 181 10.25 -5.67 -50.65
C HIS A 181 9.28 -6.10 -51.76
N LYS A 182 8.21 -5.33 -51.99
CA LYS A 182 7.29 -5.50 -53.14
C LYS A 182 8.03 -5.30 -54.48
N GLY A 183 8.87 -4.28 -54.60
CA GLY A 183 9.69 -4.00 -55.78
C GLY A 183 10.67 -5.13 -56.10
N ARG A 184 11.42 -5.61 -55.10
CA ARG A 184 12.33 -6.75 -55.18
C ARG A 184 11.62 -8.03 -55.64
N ARG A 185 10.43 -8.31 -55.10
CA ARG A 185 9.58 -9.45 -55.52
C ARG A 185 9.15 -9.33 -56.99
N ARG A 186 8.73 -8.14 -57.44
CA ARG A 186 8.38 -7.88 -58.85
C ARG A 186 9.57 -8.11 -59.78
N LYS A 187 10.75 -7.55 -59.47
CA LYS A 187 11.99 -7.76 -60.24
C LYS A 187 12.35 -9.25 -60.37
N LYS A 188 12.37 -10.00 -59.26
CA LYS A 188 12.64 -11.45 -59.26
C LYS A 188 11.63 -12.25 -60.09
N SER A 189 10.34 -11.90 -60.01
CA SER A 189 9.28 -12.56 -60.80
C SER A 189 9.44 -12.30 -62.30
N ASN A 190 9.76 -11.06 -62.69
CA ASN A 190 9.99 -10.69 -64.09
C ASN A 190 11.20 -11.43 -64.67
N MET A 191 12.35 -11.40 -63.97
CA MET A 191 13.54 -12.18 -64.35
C MET A 191 13.21 -13.68 -64.53
N GLY A 192 12.46 -14.27 -63.59
CA GLY A 192 12.02 -15.66 -63.71
C GLY A 192 11.08 -15.92 -64.89
N ARG A 193 10.31 -14.93 -65.36
CA ARG A 193 9.51 -15.03 -66.60
C ARG A 193 10.41 -14.97 -67.83
N MET A 194 11.32 -14.01 -67.92
CA MET A 194 12.27 -13.87 -69.03
C MET A 194 13.14 -15.13 -69.21
N ILE A 195 13.67 -15.68 -68.11
CA ILE A 195 14.47 -16.92 -68.13
C ILE A 195 13.67 -18.12 -68.66
N ARG A 196 12.37 -18.20 -68.38
CA ARG A 196 11.50 -19.26 -68.93
C ARG A 196 11.23 -19.04 -70.42
N SER A 197 10.95 -17.81 -70.85
CA SER A 197 10.82 -17.46 -72.27
C SER A 197 12.06 -17.88 -73.07
N ALA A 198 13.26 -17.60 -72.55
CA ALA A 198 14.54 -18.00 -73.14
C ALA A 198 14.70 -19.51 -73.28
N ARG A 199 14.32 -20.28 -72.25
CA ARG A 199 14.40 -21.75 -72.31
C ARG A 199 13.41 -22.37 -73.30
N CYS A 200 12.32 -21.67 -73.62
CA CYS A 200 11.28 -22.14 -74.54
C CYS A 200 11.42 -21.60 -75.98
N GLY A 201 12.49 -20.85 -76.29
CA GLY A 201 12.68 -20.26 -77.63
C GLY A 201 11.68 -19.16 -78.00
N LEU A 202 10.95 -18.62 -77.02
CA LEU A 202 9.95 -17.57 -77.18
C LEU A 202 10.56 -16.23 -76.75
N TRP A 203 11.12 -15.49 -77.71
CA TRP A 203 11.58 -14.09 -77.57
C TRP A 203 11.01 -13.25 -78.70
#